data_AF-A0AAW0GS07-F1
#
_entry.id   AF-A0AAW0GS07-F1
#
_cell.length_a   1.000
_cell.length_b   1.000
_cell.length_c   1.000
_cell.angle_alpha   90.00
_cell.angle_beta   90.00
_cell.angle_gamma   90.00
#
_symmetry.space_group_name_H-M   'P 1'
#
loop_
_entity.id
_entity.type
_entity.pdbx_description
1 polymer ?
#
loop_
_entity_poly.entity_id
_entity_poly.type
_entity_poly.pdbx_seq_one_letter_code
_entity_poly.pdbx_strand_id
1 'polypeptide(L)'
;MELYRLDSSNWTRVSGNLIVDGRAQIVDDEKNSIYAVVLQNYSNYDLWPYLAYMDSTGYGISMVYHPDASHHKAPLRRHSHLVIGSGTTDSEALSFTLADDAQTGIGFLKLFVSSVFTPMNSIEQGPLSTATMFSPHSSKSIEKSSNHEIWDSLVACVTVVRKQ
;
A
#
# COMPACT_ATOMS: atom_id res chain seq x y z
N MET A 1 2.10 -1.34 -10.63
CA MET A 1 1.33 -1.75 -9.45
C MET A 1 0.20 -2.63 -9.93
N GLU A 2 0.07 -3.81 -9.34
CA GLU A 2 -0.93 -4.82 -9.71
C GLU A 2 -1.68 -5.25 -8.44
N LEU A 3 -2.95 -5.60 -8.56
CA LEU A 3 -3.77 -6.05 -7.43
C LEU A 3 -4.32 -7.45 -7.73
N TYR A 4 -4.20 -8.37 -6.78
CA TYR A 4 -4.68 -9.74 -6.93
C TYR A 4 -5.55 -10.12 -5.75
N ARG A 5 -6.62 -10.86 -6.01
CA ARG A 5 -7.39 -11.57 -4.98
C ARG A 5 -6.63 -12.83 -4.57
N LEU A 6 -6.58 -13.07 -3.27
CA LEU A 6 -6.02 -14.28 -2.68
C LEU A 6 -7.13 -15.18 -2.11
N ASP A 7 -6.87 -16.48 -2.06
CA ASP A 7 -7.63 -17.41 -1.25
C ASP A 7 -7.30 -17.18 0.24
N SER A 8 -8.33 -16.98 1.06
CA SER A 8 -8.16 -16.64 2.47
C SER A 8 -7.64 -17.79 3.33
N SER A 9 -7.68 -19.04 2.85
CA SER A 9 -7.22 -20.22 3.58
C SER A 9 -5.74 -20.50 3.33
N ASN A 10 -5.24 -20.28 2.11
CA ASN A 10 -3.89 -20.66 1.72
C ASN A 10 -3.04 -19.51 1.13
N TRP A 11 -3.58 -18.30 1.05
CA TRP A 11 -2.89 -17.09 0.58
C TRP A 11 -2.36 -17.16 -0.87
N THR A 12 -2.88 -18.09 -1.67
CA THR A 12 -2.53 -18.20 -3.09
C THR A 12 -3.39 -17.29 -3.95
N ARG A 13 -2.84 -16.83 -5.09
CA ARG A 13 -3.56 -15.96 -6.03
C ARG A 13 -4.68 -16.75 -6.72
N VAL A 14 -5.90 -16.20 -6.69
CA VAL A 14 -7.09 -16.79 -7.33
C VAL A 14 -7.67 -15.91 -8.44
N SER A 15 -7.07 -14.76 -8.71
CA SER A 15 -7.45 -13.86 -9.81
C SER A 15 -6.26 -13.48 -10.68
N GLY A 16 -6.55 -12.93 -11.86
CA GLY A 16 -5.60 -12.09 -12.60
C GLY A 16 -5.41 -10.73 -11.92
N ASN A 17 -4.62 -9.85 -12.56
CA ASN A 17 -4.48 -8.46 -12.11
C ASN A 17 -5.83 -7.74 -12.25
N LEU A 18 -6.35 -7.25 -11.11
CA LEU A 18 -7.61 -6.53 -11.01
C LEU A 18 -7.48 -5.05 -11.39
N ILE A 19 -6.26 -4.49 -11.38
CA ILE A 19 -6.02 -3.12 -11.84
C ILE A 19 -5.87 -3.12 -13.36
N VAL A 20 -6.85 -2.54 -14.05
CA VAL A 20 -6.86 -2.28 -15.49
C VAL A 20 -7.05 -0.78 -15.69
N ASP A 21 -6.17 -0.13 -16.45
CA ASP A 21 -6.18 1.32 -16.70
C ASP A 21 -6.27 2.18 -15.42
N GLY A 22 -5.56 1.74 -14.37
CA GLY A 22 -5.52 2.42 -13.07
C GLY A 22 -6.80 2.27 -12.25
N ARG A 23 -7.68 1.31 -12.58
CA ARG A 23 -8.94 1.06 -11.88
C ARG A 23 -9.10 -0.41 -11.57
N ALA A 24 -9.66 -0.72 -10.41
CA ALA A 24 -10.09 -2.07 -10.03
C ALA A 24 -11.54 -2.03 -9.56
N GLN A 25 -12.34 -2.99 -10.01
CA GLN A 25 -13.67 -3.24 -9.46
C GLN A 25 -13.61 -4.55 -8.67
N ILE A 26 -14.00 -4.46 -7.40
CA ILE A 26 -14.00 -5.55 -6.44
C ILE A 26 -15.46 -5.84 -6.06
N VAL A 27 -15.82 -7.11 -6.01
CA VAL A 27 -17.13 -7.54 -5.49
C VAL A 27 -16.94 -7.91 -4.03
N ASP A 28 -17.66 -7.22 -3.13
CA ASP A 28 -17.78 -7.64 -1.74
C ASP A 28 -18.76 -8.82 -1.68
N ASP A 29 -18.22 -10.01 -1.43
CA ASP A 29 -18.95 -11.26 -1.36
C ASP A 29 -19.14 -11.78 0.07
N GLU A 30 -18.92 -10.93 1.08
CA GLU A 30 -19.06 -11.23 2.52
C GLU A 30 -18.16 -12.37 3.03
N LYS A 31 -17.18 -12.80 2.23
CA LYS A 31 -16.28 -13.92 2.57
C LYS A 31 -14.92 -13.49 3.13
N ASN A 32 -14.79 -12.25 3.60
CA ASN A 32 -13.52 -11.67 4.03
C ASN A 32 -12.43 -11.86 2.96
N SER A 33 -12.75 -11.46 1.73
CA SER A 33 -11.80 -11.56 0.62
C SER A 33 -10.54 -10.76 0.92
N ILE A 34 -9.39 -11.43 0.81
CA ILE A 34 -8.07 -10.81 1.01
C ILE A 34 -7.38 -10.56 -0.32
N TYR A 35 -6.54 -9.53 -0.34
CA TYR A 35 -5.86 -9.07 -1.54
C TYR A 35 -4.37 -8.87 -1.29
N ALA A 36 -3.60 -8.94 -2.37
CA ALA A 36 -2.20 -8.58 -2.39
C ALA A 36 -1.92 -7.58 -3.52
N VAL A 37 -1.03 -6.64 -3.23
CA VAL A 37 -0.47 -5.72 -4.21
C VAL A 37 0.92 -6.19 -4.61
N VAL A 38 1.17 -6.29 -5.92
CA VAL A 38 2.48 -6.61 -6.46
C VAL A 38 3.07 -5.36 -7.11
N LEU A 39 4.27 -5.01 -6.67
CA LEU A 39 5.05 -3.91 -7.21
C LEU A 39 6.16 -4.51 -8.08
N GLN A 40 6.25 -4.05 -9.32
CA GLN A 40 7.31 -4.41 -10.26
C GLN A 40 8.24 -3.21 -10.41
N ASN A 41 9.55 -3.42 -10.25
CA ASN A 41 10.55 -2.37 -10.43
C ASN A 41 11.41 -2.69 -11.65
N TYR A 42 11.11 -2.03 -12.77
CA TYR A 42 11.88 -2.11 -14.01
C TYR A 42 13.03 -1.08 -14.08
N SER A 43 13.19 -0.26 -13.05
CA SER A 43 14.22 0.78 -13.01
C SER A 43 15.58 0.23 -12.61
N ASN A 44 16.61 1.05 -12.74
CA ASN A 44 17.97 0.75 -12.28
C ASN A 44 18.23 1.11 -10.80
N TYR A 45 17.20 1.54 -10.08
CA TYR A 45 17.29 2.00 -8.69
C TYR A 45 16.67 0.98 -7.73
N ASP A 46 17.28 0.85 -6.56
CA ASP A 46 16.62 0.22 -5.42
C ASP A 46 15.66 1.24 -4.81
N LEU A 47 14.41 0.84 -4.57
CA LEU A 47 13.32 1.73 -4.21
C LEU A 47 12.72 1.39 -2.85
N TRP A 48 12.33 2.44 -2.15
CA TRP A 48 11.55 2.43 -0.92
C TRP A 48 10.10 2.72 -1.30
N PRO A 49 9.22 1.70 -1.34
CA PRO A 49 7.82 1.88 -1.67
C PRO A 49 7.00 2.19 -0.43
N TYR A 50 6.01 3.06 -0.58
CA TYR A 50 5.06 3.46 0.45
C TYR A 50 3.67 3.35 -0.16
N LEU A 51 2.82 2.49 0.40
CA LEU A 51 1.47 2.28 -0.10
C LEU A 51 0.49 2.83 0.92
N ALA A 52 -0.29 3.82 0.51
CA ALA A 52 -1.39 4.37 1.29
C ALA A 52 -2.73 3.95 0.68
N TYR A 53 -3.72 3.71 1.53
CA TYR A 53 -5.12 3.64 1.15
C TYR A 53 -5.81 4.95 1.56
N MET A 54 -6.56 5.52 0.62
CA MET A 54 -7.35 6.73 0.84
C MET A 54 -8.82 6.38 0.69
N ASP A 55 -9.57 6.46 1.78
CA ASP A 55 -11.01 6.26 1.78
C ASP A 55 -11.71 7.53 1.26
N SER A 56 -12.54 7.39 0.22
CA SER A 56 -13.29 8.53 -0.33
C SER A 56 -14.49 8.95 0.52
N THR A 57 -14.97 8.09 1.42
CA THR A 57 -16.16 8.35 2.25
C THR A 57 -15.81 9.01 3.58
N GLY A 58 -14.81 8.49 4.29
CA GLY A 58 -14.31 9.05 5.56
C GLY A 58 -13.13 10.03 5.42
N TYR A 59 -12.63 10.25 4.20
CA TYR A 59 -11.41 11.04 3.92
C TYR A 59 -10.17 10.57 4.70
N GLY A 60 -10.19 9.32 5.18
CA GLY A 60 -9.10 8.72 5.92
C GLY A 60 -7.96 8.34 4.98
N ILE A 61 -6.72 8.56 5.43
CA ILE A 61 -5.51 8.10 4.78
C ILE A 61 -4.79 7.19 5.78
N SER A 62 -4.61 5.93 5.42
CA SER A 62 -3.86 4.96 6.22
C SER A 62 -2.72 4.36 5.41
N MET A 63 -1.57 4.11 6.06
CA MET A 63 -0.48 3.39 5.42
C MET A 63 -0.80 1.89 5.43
N VAL A 64 -0.98 1.34 4.23
CA VAL A 64 -1.08 -0.12 4.00
C VAL A 64 0.29 -0.77 4.11
N TYR A 65 1.32 -0.08 3.64
CA TYR A 65 2.69 -0.54 3.72
C TYR A 65 3.61 0.64 3.94
N HIS A 66 4.39 0.55 5.01
CA HIS A 66 5.50 1.43 5.29
C HIS A 66 6.76 0.57 5.40
N PRO A 67 7.84 0.85 4.65
CA PRO A 67 9.06 0.08 4.76
C PRO A 67 9.68 0.30 6.15
N ASP A 68 10.26 -0.75 6.73
CA ASP A 68 10.93 -0.64 8.02
C ASP A 68 12.25 0.15 7.86
N ALA A 69 12.39 1.19 8.68
CA ALA A 69 13.60 2.01 8.77
C ALA A 69 14.82 1.24 9.27
N SER A 70 14.60 0.13 10.01
CA SER A 70 15.67 -0.73 10.52
C SER A 70 16.39 -1.49 9.40
N HIS A 71 15.71 -1.69 8.26
CA HIS A 71 16.34 -2.31 7.10
C HIS A 71 17.37 -1.35 6.50
N HIS A 72 18.62 -1.80 6.35
CA HIS A 72 19.68 -1.02 5.70
C HIS A 72 19.55 -0.94 4.17
N LYS A 73 18.51 -1.55 3.61
CA LYS A 73 18.42 -1.92 2.20
C LYS A 73 16.98 -1.76 1.74
N ALA A 74 16.79 -1.08 0.60
CA ALA A 74 15.47 -0.86 0.05
C ALA A 74 14.79 -2.20 -0.29
N PRO A 75 13.52 -2.40 0.08
CA PRO A 75 12.85 -3.70 -0.08
C PRO A 75 12.52 -4.01 -1.54
N LEU A 76 12.24 -2.98 -2.35
CA LEU A 76 11.96 -3.14 -3.78
C LEU A 76 13.25 -2.92 -4.59
N ARG A 77 14.01 -3.99 -4.81
CA ARG A 77 15.26 -3.92 -5.58
C ARG A 77 15.04 -3.58 -7.04
N ARG A 78 16.05 -3.01 -7.66
CA ARG A 78 16.11 -2.87 -9.12
C ARG A 78 15.86 -4.21 -9.79
N HIS A 79 15.10 -4.20 -10.88
CA HIS A 79 14.77 -5.40 -11.66
C HIS A 79 14.15 -6.53 -10.83
N SER A 80 13.41 -6.20 -9.77
CA SER A 80 12.74 -7.15 -8.88
C SER A 80 11.28 -6.79 -8.66
N HIS A 81 10.61 -7.60 -7.84
CA HIS A 81 9.26 -7.32 -7.37
C HIS A 81 9.17 -7.38 -5.86
N LEU A 82 8.11 -6.76 -5.33
CA LEU A 82 7.70 -6.84 -3.93
C LEU A 82 6.22 -7.21 -3.87
N VAL A 83 5.87 -8.13 -2.98
CA VAL A 83 4.48 -8.50 -2.71
C VAL A 83 4.09 -7.91 -1.36
N ILE A 84 3.03 -7.10 -1.36
CA ILE A 84 2.40 -6.53 -0.16
C ILE A 84 1.08 -7.26 0.05
N GLY A 85 0.76 -7.66 1.27
CA GLY A 85 -0.41 -8.47 1.62
C GLY A 85 -0.18 -9.97 1.48
N SER A 86 1.05 -10.45 1.61
CA SER A 86 1.40 -11.89 1.54
C SER A 86 1.21 -12.66 2.85
N GLY A 87 0.80 -12.01 3.95
CA GLY A 87 0.59 -12.66 5.25
C GLY A 87 1.90 -12.96 6.00
N THR A 88 3.02 -12.41 5.52
CA THR A 88 4.31 -12.42 6.22
C THR A 88 4.30 -11.36 7.33
N THR A 89 5.20 -11.48 8.32
CA THR A 89 5.25 -10.62 9.53
C THR A 89 5.25 -9.11 9.25
N ASP A 90 5.71 -8.69 8.07
CA ASP A 90 5.78 -7.27 7.67
C ASP A 90 4.71 -6.87 6.63
N SER A 91 3.69 -7.71 6.39
CA SER A 91 2.72 -7.51 5.32
C SER A 91 1.35 -8.13 5.61
N GLU A 92 0.52 -7.39 6.35
CA GLU A 92 -0.87 -7.74 6.60
C GLU A 92 -1.70 -7.77 5.31
N ALA A 93 -2.66 -8.70 5.22
CA ALA A 93 -3.58 -8.79 4.09
C ALA A 93 -4.35 -7.49 3.88
N LEU A 94 -4.50 -7.11 2.61
CA LEU A 94 -5.43 -6.05 2.24
C LEU A 94 -6.85 -6.60 2.26
N SER A 95 -7.76 -5.89 2.92
CA SER A 95 -9.20 -6.11 2.84
C SER A 95 -9.88 -4.81 2.49
N PHE A 96 -10.89 -4.89 1.62
CA PHE A 96 -11.74 -3.77 1.25
C PHE A 96 -13.17 -4.14 1.61
N THR A 97 -13.72 -3.49 2.64
CA THR A 97 -15.07 -3.77 3.14
C THR A 97 -15.99 -2.60 2.83
N LEU A 98 -17.25 -2.90 2.50
CA LEU A 98 -18.32 -1.90 2.45
C LEU A 98 -18.92 -1.72 3.85
N ALA A 99 -19.45 -0.53 4.13
CA ALA A 99 -20.34 -0.36 5.28
C ALA A 99 -21.61 -1.20 5.10
N ASP A 100 -22.24 -1.62 6.20
CA ASP A 100 -23.35 -2.59 6.22
C ASP A 100 -24.54 -2.20 5.32
N ASP A 101 -24.74 -0.92 5.02
CA ASP A 101 -25.80 -0.39 4.15
C ASP A 101 -25.30 0.13 2.78
N ALA A 102 -23.99 0.20 2.56
CA ALA A 102 -23.41 0.75 1.33
C ALA A 102 -23.51 -0.25 0.17
N GLN A 103 -24.05 0.22 -0.96
CA GLN A 103 -24.09 -0.55 -2.21
C GLN A 103 -22.79 -0.46 -3.01
N THR A 104 -22.04 0.64 -2.81
CA THR A 104 -20.79 0.90 -3.50
C THR A 104 -19.89 1.76 -2.61
N GLY A 105 -18.60 1.47 -2.66
CA GLY A 105 -17.54 2.21 -1.96
C GLY A 105 -16.41 2.49 -2.92
N ILE A 106 -15.76 3.63 -2.74
CA ILE A 106 -14.63 4.04 -3.57
C ILE A 106 -13.45 4.35 -2.65
N GLY A 107 -12.26 3.93 -3.03
CA GLY A 107 -11.02 4.31 -2.39
C GLY A 107 -9.89 4.40 -3.40
N PHE A 108 -8.74 4.87 -2.96
CA PHE A 108 -7.56 4.99 -3.80
C PHE A 108 -6.37 4.30 -3.14
N LEU A 109 -5.68 3.47 -3.91
CA LEU A 109 -4.34 3.01 -3.56
C LEU A 109 -3.35 4.02 -4.14
N LYS A 110 -2.61 4.70 -3.25
CA LYS A 110 -1.56 5.64 -3.63
C LYS A 110 -0.20 5.04 -3.29
N LEU A 111 0.58 4.75 -4.32
CA LEU A 111 1.96 4.32 -4.19
C LEU A 111 2.88 5.53 -4.34
N PHE A 112 3.78 5.72 -3.38
CA PHE A 112 4.96 6.56 -3.54
C PHE A 112 6.20 5.67 -3.56
N VAL A 113 7.20 6.02 -4.36
CA VAL A 113 8.50 5.35 -4.37
C VAL A 113 9.60 6.39 -4.30
N SER A 114 10.65 6.10 -3.53
CA SER A 114 11.86 6.92 -3.47
C SER A 114 13.11 6.05 -3.57
N SER A 115 14.18 6.59 -4.14
CA SER A 115 15.51 5.96 -4.08
C SER A 115 16.17 6.05 -2.70
N VAL A 116 15.60 6.84 -1.78
CA VAL A 116 16.10 7.06 -0.41
C VAL A 116 14.98 6.83 0.60
N PHE A 117 15.30 6.19 1.73
CA PHE A 117 14.33 6.01 2.79
C PHE A 117 13.92 7.37 3.37
N THR A 118 12.61 7.59 3.41
CA THR A 118 11.98 8.76 4.01
C THR A 118 10.89 8.32 4.99
N PRO A 119 10.87 8.83 6.23
CA PRO A 119 9.75 8.61 7.13
C PRO A 119 8.48 9.27 6.58
N MET A 120 7.42 8.49 6.36
CA MET A 120 6.14 8.98 5.80
C MET A 120 4.95 8.81 6.76
N ASN A 121 5.23 8.55 8.03
CA ASN A 121 4.22 8.39 9.09
C ASN A 121 3.36 9.66 9.33
N SER A 122 3.81 10.84 8.91
CA SER A 122 3.05 12.09 9.04
C SER A 122 1.89 12.25 8.05
N ILE A 123 1.73 11.32 7.09
CA ILE A 123 0.72 11.41 6.02
C ILE A 123 -0.62 10.81 6.45
N GLU A 124 -0.64 9.97 7.49
CA GLU A 124 -1.87 9.35 7.99
C GLU A 124 -2.86 10.39 8.54
N GLN A 125 -4.14 10.26 8.18
CA GLN A 125 -5.22 11.19 8.53
C GLN A 125 -6.51 10.39 8.80
N GLY A 126 -7.30 10.78 9.81
CA GLY A 126 -8.57 10.11 10.15
C GLY A 126 -8.71 9.77 11.63
N PRO A 127 -9.81 9.12 12.07
CA PRO A 127 -9.99 8.73 13.46
C PRO A 127 -8.86 7.78 13.88
N LEU A 128 -8.06 8.20 14.86
CA LEU A 128 -6.96 7.40 15.40
C LEU A 128 -7.51 6.08 15.94
N SER A 129 -7.12 4.94 15.36
CA SER A 129 -6.90 3.75 16.17
C SER A 129 -5.64 4.02 16.99
N THR A 130 -5.84 4.57 18.20
CA THR A 130 -4.86 4.78 19.28
C THR A 130 -3.40 4.50 18.91
N ALA A 131 -2.70 5.50 18.39
CA ALA A 131 -1.24 5.48 18.32
C ALA A 131 -0.68 6.75 18.97
N THR A 132 0.12 6.48 19.98
CA THR A 132 0.82 7.32 20.94
C THR A 132 1.50 8.54 20.32
N MET A 133 1.46 9.68 21.02
CA MET A 133 2.37 10.80 20.76
C MET A 133 3.82 10.30 20.85
N PHE A 134 4.61 10.47 19.79
CA PHE A 134 6.07 10.28 19.85
C PHE A 134 6.79 11.62 19.67
N SER A 135 7.67 11.90 20.63
CA SER A 135 8.56 13.06 20.70
C SER A 135 9.40 13.26 19.44
N PRO A 136 9.81 14.51 19.13
CA PRO A 136 10.71 14.79 18.03
C PRO A 136 12.06 14.10 18.27
N HIS A 137 12.34 13.06 17.48
CA HIS A 137 13.71 12.55 17.38
C HIS A 137 14.54 13.52 16.54
N SER A 138 15.57 14.04 17.18
CA SER A 138 16.63 14.86 16.61
C SER A 138 17.04 14.33 15.24
N SER A 139 16.77 15.13 14.20
CA SER A 139 17.27 14.93 12.86
C SER A 139 18.79 15.08 12.86
N LYS A 140 19.51 13.97 13.05
CA LYS A 140 20.90 13.91 12.63
C LYS A 140 20.90 14.09 11.12
N SER A 141 21.48 15.20 10.66
CA SER A 141 21.72 15.52 9.27
C SER A 141 22.43 14.35 8.59
N ILE A 142 21.70 13.57 7.80
CA ILE A 142 22.28 12.62 6.88
C ILE A 142 23.01 13.46 5.84
N GLU A 143 24.32 13.26 5.74
CA GLU A 143 25.16 13.87 4.70
C GLU A 143 24.49 13.68 3.34
N LYS A 144 24.23 14.80 2.63
CA LYS A 144 23.79 14.79 1.24
C LYS A 144 24.92 14.20 0.39
N SER A 145 24.98 12.87 0.31
CA SER A 145 25.64 12.23 -0.82
C SER A 145 24.92 12.71 -2.07
N SER A 146 25.67 13.15 -3.07
CA SER A 146 25.20 13.72 -4.33
C SER A 146 24.46 12.71 -5.24
N ASN A 147 23.89 11.65 -4.66
CA ASN A 147 22.97 10.78 -5.37
C ASN A 147 21.68 11.56 -5.59
N HIS A 148 21.33 11.78 -6.86
CA HIS A 148 20.03 12.35 -7.22
C HIS A 148 18.94 11.49 -6.59
N GLU A 149 18.33 12.00 -5.53
CA GLU A 149 17.13 11.45 -4.95
C GLU A 149 16.02 11.54 -6.00
N ILE A 150 15.41 10.41 -6.31
CA ILE A 150 14.33 10.31 -7.29
C ILE A 150 13.07 9.89 -6.56
N TRP A 151 11.97 10.54 -6.92
CA TRP A 151 10.64 10.23 -6.46
C TRP A 151 9.74 9.96 -7.66
N ASP A 152 8.80 9.03 -7.47
CA ASP A 152 7.68 8.84 -8.38
C ASP A 152 6.45 8.38 -7.60
N SER A 153 5.28 8.43 -8.22
CA SER A 153 4.04 7.95 -7.60
C SER A 153 3.05 7.40 -8.62
N LEU A 154 2.26 6.43 -8.18
CA LEU A 154 1.14 5.86 -8.94
C LEU A 154 -0.13 5.90 -8.10
N VAL A 155 -1.27 5.96 -8.77
CA VAL A 155 -2.58 5.86 -8.11
C VAL A 155 -3.43 4.83 -8.84
N ALA A 156 -4.18 4.03 -8.08
CA ALA A 156 -5.25 3.20 -8.59
C ALA A 156 -6.54 3.47 -7.84
N CYS A 157 -7.64 3.60 -8.58
CA CYS A 157 -8.99 3.69 -8.02
C CYS A 157 -9.51 2.28 -7.75
N VAL A 158 -9.99 2.03 -6.54
CA VAL A 158 -10.63 0.78 -6.14
C VAL A 158 -12.10 1.07 -5.90
N THR A 159 -12.97 0.42 -6.67
CA THR A 159 -14.42 0.48 -6.47
C THR A 159 -14.89 -0.87 -5.94
N VAL A 160 -15.46 -0.87 -4.75
CA VAL A 160 -16.07 -2.06 -4.14
C VAL A 160 -17.57 -2.00 -4.38
N VAL A 161 -18.15 -3.08 -4.92
CA VAL A 161 -19.60 -3.20 -5.16
C VAL A 161 -20.15 -4.37 -4.37
N ARG A 162 -21.32 -4.21 -3.76
CA ARG A 162 -21.99 -5.30 -3.06
C ARG A 162 -22.45 -6.34 -4.07
N LYS A 163 -22.26 -7.62 -3.75
CA LYS A 163 -22.83 -8.71 -4.55
C LYS A 163 -24.36 -8.62 -4.54
N GLN A 164 -24.94 -8.54 -5.74
CA GLN A 164 -26.40 -8.60 -5.96
C GLN A 164 -26.92 -10.04 -5.88
#